data_AF-A0A6Y6E1H5-F1
#
_entry.id   AF-A0A6Y6E1H5-F1
#
_cell.length_a   1.000
_cell.length_b   1.000
_cell.length_c   1.000
_cell.angle_alpha   90.00
_cell.angle_beta   90.00
_cell.angle_gamma   90.00
#
_symmetry.space_group_name_H-M   'P 1'
#
loop_
_entity.id
_entity.type
_entity.pdbx_description
1 polymer ?
#
loop_
_entity_poly.entity_id
_entity_poly.type
_entity_poly.pdbx_seq_one_letter_code
_entity_poly.pdbx_strand_id
1 'polypeptide(L)'
;CSVLPLTTVTGHANHLVHAALAGVEQIVTDSSASRQLRLVQWRETQPPFDAAAAKTILSDTHDAELPIYRLAADDPDEENTLATAVFTLDANHVRWQIFDINRDDAKFHGEVRG
;
A
#
# COMPACT_ATOMS: atom_id res chain seq x y z
N CYS A 1 -8.01 20.47 10.43
CA CYS A 1 -8.07 19.00 10.54
C CYS A 1 -9.11 18.50 9.54
N SER A 2 -8.78 17.51 8.71
CA SER A 2 -9.74 16.89 7.79
C SER A 2 -9.77 15.38 8.07
N VAL A 3 -10.98 14.84 8.25
CA VAL A 3 -11.21 13.44 8.61
C VAL A 3 -12.27 12.90 7.67
N LEU A 4 -12.01 11.74 7.07
CA LEU A 4 -12.96 11.03 6.23
C LEU A 4 -13.19 9.62 6.78
N PRO A 5 -14.45 9.16 6.93
CA PRO A 5 -14.71 7.77 7.25
C PRO A 5 -14.28 6.86 6.08
N LEU A 6 -13.63 5.75 6.40
CA LEU A 6 -13.27 4.72 5.42
C LEU A 6 -14.49 3.84 5.12
N THR A 7 -15.27 4.24 4.12
CA THR A 7 -16.45 3.49 3.66
C THR A 7 -16.16 2.59 2.45
N THR A 8 -14.98 2.74 1.85
CA THR A 8 -14.53 2.00 0.68
C THR A 8 -13.05 1.63 0.81
N VAL A 9 -12.58 0.74 -0.07
CA VAL A 9 -11.14 0.45 -0.19
C VAL A 9 -10.43 1.73 -0.60
N THR A 10 -9.38 2.09 0.14
CA THR A 10 -8.55 3.28 -0.12
C THR A 10 -7.08 2.89 -0.14
N GLY A 11 -6.29 3.64 -0.89
CA GLY A 11 -4.84 3.47 -0.98
C GLY A 11 -4.17 4.84 -1.09
N HIS A 12 -2.96 4.94 -0.54
CA HIS A 12 -2.21 6.19 -0.46
C HIS A 12 -0.73 5.91 -0.73
N ALA A 13 -0.09 6.75 -1.53
CA ALA A 13 1.36 6.75 -1.76
C ALA A 13 2.05 7.81 -0.86
N ASN A 14 2.99 8.59 -1.37
CA ASN A 14 3.84 9.48 -0.56
C ASN A 14 3.46 10.98 -0.68
N HIS A 15 2.37 11.31 -1.39
CA HIS A 15 1.93 12.70 -1.61
C HIS A 15 0.47 12.94 -1.16
N LEU A 16 0.09 14.21 -0.97
CA LEU A 16 -1.25 14.58 -0.50
C LEU A 16 -2.29 14.36 -1.61
N VAL A 17 -3.30 13.53 -1.32
CA VAL A 17 -4.42 13.25 -2.25
C VAL A 17 -5.77 13.78 -1.76
N HIS A 18 -5.81 14.34 -0.55
CA HIS A 18 -7.06 14.82 0.04
C HIS A 18 -7.50 16.14 -0.62
N ALA A 19 -8.75 16.24 -1.08
CA ALA A 19 -9.25 17.40 -1.82
C ALA A 19 -9.09 18.74 -1.07
N ALA A 20 -9.27 18.74 0.26
CA ALA A 20 -9.05 19.93 1.10
C ALA A 20 -7.60 20.43 1.13
N LEU A 21 -6.64 19.64 0.64
CA LEU A 21 -5.21 19.97 0.55
C LEU A 21 -4.75 20.22 -0.89
N ALA A 22 -5.67 20.29 -1.86
CA ALA A 22 -5.32 20.46 -3.29
C ALA A 22 -4.53 21.75 -3.60
N GLY A 23 -4.62 22.77 -2.74
CA GLY A 23 -3.87 24.03 -2.88
C GLY A 23 -2.52 24.06 -2.17
N VAL A 24 -2.11 22.97 -1.51
CA VAL A 24 -0.81 22.89 -0.83
C VAL A 24 0.28 22.54 -1.83
N GLU A 25 1.28 23.40 -1.93
CA GLU A 25 2.47 23.12 -2.74
C GLU A 25 3.24 21.92 -2.18
N GLN A 26 3.64 21.01 -3.07
CA GLN A 26 4.38 19.80 -2.75
C GLN A 26 5.13 19.33 -3.99
N ILE A 27 6.21 18.58 -3.78
CA ILE A 27 6.90 17.86 -4.84
C ILE A 27 6.33 16.44 -4.85
N VAL A 28 5.74 16.03 -5.96
CA VAL A 28 5.26 14.66 -6.17
C VAL A 28 6.32 13.95 -7.00
N THR A 29 6.94 12.89 -6.45
CA THR A 29 7.85 12.04 -7.21
C THR A 29 7.07 11.21 -8.23
N ASP A 30 7.70 10.87 -9.35
CA ASP A 30 7.08 10.06 -10.39
C ASP A 30 6.66 8.68 -9.85
N SER A 31 7.48 8.09 -8.97
CA SER A 31 7.20 6.83 -8.27
C SER A 31 5.96 6.93 -7.39
N SER A 32 5.80 8.03 -6.65
CA SER A 32 4.61 8.22 -5.84
C SER A 32 3.36 8.45 -6.69
N ALA A 33 3.47 9.16 -7.81
CA ALA A 33 2.35 9.39 -8.73
C ALA A 33 1.90 8.08 -9.39
N SER A 34 2.85 7.26 -9.89
CA SER A 34 2.57 5.97 -10.53
C SER A 34 1.88 5.00 -9.56
N ARG A 35 2.44 4.83 -8.34
CA ARG A 35 1.84 3.97 -7.31
C ARG A 35 0.42 4.42 -6.93
N GLN A 36 0.18 5.71 -6.80
CA GLN A 36 -1.15 6.23 -6.48
C GLN A 36 -2.16 5.96 -7.60
N LEU A 37 -1.77 6.16 -8.86
CA LEU A 37 -2.61 5.86 -10.01
C LEU A 37 -2.95 4.35 -10.06
N ARG A 38 -1.95 3.49 -9.82
CA ARG A 38 -2.15 2.04 -9.79
C ARG A 38 -3.14 1.62 -8.70
N LEU A 39 -3.03 2.20 -7.50
CA LEU A 39 -3.98 1.97 -6.41
C LEU A 39 -5.42 2.41 -6.76
N VAL A 40 -5.57 3.53 -7.47
CA VAL A 40 -6.88 4.01 -7.95
C VAL A 40 -7.51 3.03 -8.93
N GLN A 41 -6.73 2.50 -9.89
CA GLN A 41 -7.20 1.50 -10.86
C GLN A 41 -7.61 0.18 -10.19
N TRP A 42 -6.84 -0.28 -9.20
CA TRP A 42 -7.19 -1.48 -8.43
C TRP A 42 -8.54 -1.35 -7.71
N ARG A 43 -8.81 -0.17 -7.12
CA ARG A 43 -10.07 0.11 -6.45
C ARG A 43 -11.30 -0.02 -7.37
N GLU A 44 -11.14 0.27 -8.66
CA GLU A 44 -12.24 0.19 -9.64
C GLU A 44 -12.59 -1.26 -10.03
N THR A 45 -11.70 -2.22 -9.78
CA THR A 45 -11.79 -3.58 -10.35
C THR A 45 -11.99 -4.69 -9.32
N GLN A 46 -11.91 -4.42 -8.01
CA GLN A 46 -12.00 -5.45 -6.96
C GLN A 46 -12.94 -5.13 -5.79
N PRO A 47 -14.00 -5.94 -5.63
CA PRO A 47 -14.44 -6.40 -4.31
C PRO A 47 -14.66 -7.94 -4.24
N PRO A 48 -14.43 -8.62 -3.10
CA PRO A 48 -14.09 -8.11 -1.75
C PRO A 48 -12.59 -8.04 -1.42
N PHE A 49 -12.23 -7.21 -0.43
CA PHE A 49 -10.85 -6.91 -0.01
C PHE A 49 -10.48 -7.64 1.29
N ASP A 50 -9.64 -8.67 1.19
CA ASP A 50 -9.10 -9.43 2.33
C ASP A 50 -7.56 -9.31 2.41
N ALA A 51 -6.94 -10.03 3.35
CA ALA A 51 -5.50 -10.02 3.54
C ALA A 51 -4.71 -10.48 2.31
N ALA A 52 -5.24 -11.44 1.55
CA ALA A 52 -4.60 -11.95 0.34
C ALA A 52 -4.68 -10.92 -0.79
N ALA A 53 -5.84 -10.25 -0.95
CA ALA A 53 -6.00 -9.13 -1.87
C ALA A 53 -5.05 -7.97 -1.52
N ALA A 54 -4.95 -7.61 -0.24
CA ALA A 54 -4.02 -6.57 0.20
C ALA A 54 -2.55 -6.92 -0.12
N LYS A 55 -2.13 -8.16 0.17
CA LYS A 55 -0.80 -8.65 -0.20
C LYS A 55 -0.58 -8.63 -1.71
N THR A 56 -1.59 -8.94 -2.52
CA THR A 56 -1.52 -8.92 -3.98
C THR A 56 -1.26 -7.52 -4.49
N ILE A 57 -2.00 -6.51 -4.00
CA ILE A 57 -1.75 -5.10 -4.33
C ILE A 57 -0.34 -4.68 -3.93
N LEU A 58 0.11 -5.05 -2.72
CA LEU A 58 1.46 -4.73 -2.22
C LEU A 58 2.57 -5.55 -2.89
N SER A 59 2.22 -6.48 -3.79
CA SER A 59 3.16 -7.27 -4.60
C SER A 59 3.04 -6.90 -6.08
N ASP A 60 2.32 -5.83 -6.42
CA ASP A 60 2.05 -5.44 -7.79
C ASP A 60 3.32 -4.91 -8.47
N THR A 61 3.66 -5.54 -9.60
CA THR A 61 4.79 -5.20 -10.47
C THR A 61 4.31 -4.76 -11.86
N HIS A 62 3.14 -4.12 -11.95
CA HIS A 62 2.51 -3.82 -13.24
C HIS A 62 3.29 -2.78 -14.05
N ASP A 63 3.71 -1.71 -13.39
CA ASP A 63 4.64 -0.73 -13.96
C ASP A 63 6.05 -1.33 -13.90
N ALA A 64 6.72 -1.43 -15.05
CA ALA A 64 8.04 -2.04 -15.14
C ALA A 64 9.15 -1.14 -14.56
N GLU A 65 8.94 0.17 -14.55
CA GLU A 65 9.92 1.15 -14.05
C GLU A 65 9.63 1.52 -12.60
N LEU A 66 8.35 1.78 -12.29
CA LEU A 66 7.90 2.32 -11.00
C LEU A 66 6.80 1.47 -10.35
N PRO A 67 7.02 0.17 -10.10
CA PRO A 67 6.02 -0.72 -9.50
C PRO A 67 5.70 -0.34 -8.05
N ILE A 68 4.57 -0.85 -7.52
CA ILE A 68 4.30 -0.80 -6.08
C ILE A 68 5.33 -1.65 -5.33
N TYR A 69 5.59 -2.87 -5.81
CA TYR A 69 6.63 -3.73 -5.27
C TYR A 69 7.96 -3.48 -5.98
N ARG A 70 8.70 -2.50 -5.48
CA ARG A 70 9.97 -2.05 -6.08
C ARG A 70 11.18 -2.70 -5.42
N LEU A 71 12.08 -3.23 -6.25
CA LEU A 71 13.35 -3.87 -5.85
C LEU A 71 14.51 -3.47 -6.80
N ALA A 72 14.48 -2.24 -7.33
CA ALA A 72 15.47 -1.79 -8.32
C ALA A 72 16.85 -1.58 -7.66
N ALA A 73 17.90 -2.21 -8.18
CA ALA A 73 19.24 -2.09 -7.61
C ALA A 73 19.83 -0.67 -7.77
N ASP A 74 19.38 0.04 -8.78
CA ASP A 74 19.77 1.41 -9.16
C ASP A 74 18.66 2.42 -8.87
N ASP A 75 17.85 2.16 -7.83
CA ASP A 75 16.71 3.01 -7.47
C ASP A 75 17.15 4.46 -7.16
N PRO A 76 16.84 5.44 -8.04
CA PRO A 76 17.29 6.82 -7.86
C PRO A 76 16.54 7.56 -6.76
N ASP A 77 15.40 7.05 -6.30
CA ASP A 77 14.60 7.67 -5.23
C ASP A 77 14.68 6.95 -3.87
N GLU A 78 15.48 5.87 -3.79
CA GLU A 78 15.68 5.05 -2.59
C GLU A 78 14.36 4.51 -1.98
N GLU A 79 13.29 4.32 -2.78
CA GLU A 79 11.97 3.87 -2.33
C GLU A 79 11.72 2.36 -2.50
N ASN A 80 12.78 1.55 -2.57
CA ASN A 80 12.67 0.09 -2.59
C ASN A 80 11.86 -0.47 -1.40
N THR A 81 11.07 -1.50 -1.67
CA THR A 81 10.32 -2.22 -0.66
C THR A 81 11.26 -3.09 0.17
N LEU A 82 11.48 -2.70 1.42
CA LEU A 82 12.27 -3.49 2.38
C LEU A 82 11.45 -4.61 3.02
N ALA A 83 10.16 -4.36 3.25
CA ALA A 83 9.25 -5.30 3.88
C ALA A 83 7.81 -4.95 3.50
N THR A 84 6.90 -5.90 3.67
CA THR A 84 5.46 -5.65 3.61
C THR A 84 4.79 -6.18 4.86
N ALA A 85 3.97 -5.33 5.48
CA ALA A 85 3.14 -5.69 6.60
C ALA A 85 1.66 -5.69 6.18
N VAL A 86 0.97 -6.77 6.48
CA VAL A 86 -0.48 -6.88 6.31
C VAL A 86 -1.11 -7.05 7.69
N PHE A 87 -2.03 -6.15 8.03
CA PHE A 87 -2.81 -6.20 9.26
C PHE A 87 -4.25 -6.53 8.92
N THR A 88 -4.84 -7.48 9.66
CA THR A 88 -6.26 -7.80 9.59
C THR A 88 -6.88 -7.55 10.95
N LEU A 89 -7.85 -6.64 10.98
CA LEU A 89 -8.52 -6.20 12.20
C LEU A 89 -9.96 -6.70 12.14
N ASP A 90 -10.39 -7.37 13.21
CA ASP A 90 -11.80 -7.65 13.48
C ASP A 90 -12.18 -7.10 14.86
N ALA A 91 -13.43 -7.33 15.28
CA ALA A 91 -13.95 -6.77 16.52
C ALA A 91 -13.12 -7.14 17.78
N ASN A 92 -12.43 -8.28 17.76
CA ASN A 92 -11.73 -8.81 18.93
C ASN A 92 -10.26 -9.16 18.66
N HIS A 93 -9.80 -9.12 17.40
CA HIS A 93 -8.45 -9.53 17.03
C HIS A 93 -7.76 -8.49 16.15
N VAL A 94 -6.47 -8.36 16.39
CA VAL A 94 -5.52 -7.83 15.42
C VAL A 94 -4.60 -8.97 15.04
N ARG A 95 -4.60 -9.37 13.77
CA ARG A 95 -3.63 -10.32 13.19
C ARG A 95 -2.68 -9.57 12.28
N TRP A 96 -1.41 -9.95 12.28
CA TRP A 96 -0.43 -9.38 11.37
C TRP A 96 0.46 -10.42 10.72
N GLN A 97 0.94 -10.10 9.53
CA GLN A 97 1.95 -10.84 8.79
C GLN A 97 2.97 -9.84 8.25
N ILE A 98 4.25 -10.13 8.42
CA ILE A 98 5.37 -9.35 7.92
C ILE A 98 6.16 -10.23 6.96
N PHE A 99 6.27 -9.79 5.73
CA PHE A 99 7.03 -10.41 4.66
C PHE A 99 8.30 -9.59 4.41
N ASP A 100 9.42 -10.27 4.16
CA ASP A 100 10.60 -9.60 3.61
C ASP A 100 10.52 -9.63 2.08
N ILE A 101 11.67 -9.65 1.39
CA ILE A 101 11.73 -9.76 -0.07
C ILE A 101 11.13 -11.09 -0.55
N ASN A 102 11.25 -12.17 0.23
CA ASN A 102 10.51 -13.39 -0.05
C ASN A 102 9.07 -13.19 0.43
N ARG A 103 8.15 -13.23 -0.54
CA ARG A 103 6.73 -12.98 -0.31
C ARG A 103 5.93 -14.27 -0.16
N ASP A 104 6.50 -15.45 -0.30
CA ASP A 104 5.74 -16.70 -0.21
C ASP A 104 5.21 -16.92 1.20
N ASP A 105 6.10 -16.81 2.19
CA ASP A 105 5.82 -17.01 3.60
C ASP A 105 6.05 -15.75 4.44
N ALA A 106 5.19 -15.56 5.44
CA ALA A 106 5.38 -14.49 6.41
C ALA A 106 6.59 -14.81 7.30
N LYS A 107 7.60 -13.94 7.30
CA LYS A 107 8.76 -14.04 8.17
C LYS A 107 8.40 -13.88 9.64
N PHE A 108 7.46 -12.98 9.92
CA PHE A 108 6.89 -12.81 11.25
C PHE A 108 5.38 -12.72 11.15
N HIS A 109 4.69 -13.27 12.14
CA HIS A 109 3.24 -13.15 12.25
C HIS A 109 2.83 -13.26 13.72
N GLY A 110 1.62 -12.80 14.03
CA GLY A 110 1.08 -12.91 15.37
C GLY A 110 -0.35 -12.42 15.46
N GLU A 111 -0.91 -12.56 16.66
CA GLU A 111 -2.21 -11.99 16.98
C GLU A 111 -2.23 -11.41 18.39
N VAL A 112 -3.07 -10.39 18.59
CA VAL A 112 -3.48 -9.90 19.90
C VAL A 112 -5.00 -9.98 19.97
N ARG A 113 -5.50 -10.41 21.13
CA ARG A 113 -6.94 -10.47 21.45
C ARG A 113 -7.29 -9.38 22.45
N GLY A 114 -8.37 -8.67 22.17
CA GLY A 114 -8.99 -7.69 23.09
C GLY A 114 -9.86 -8.34 24.15
#